data_AF-A0A5K3F850-F1
#
_entry.id   AF-A0A5K3F850-F1
#
_cell.length_a   1.000
_cell.length_b   1.000
_cell.length_c   1.000
_cell.angle_alpha   90.00
_cell.angle_beta   90.00
_cell.angle_gamma   90.00
#
_symmetry.space_group_name_H-M   'P 1'
#
loop_
_entity.id
_entity.type
_entity.pdbx_description
1 polymer ?
#
loop_
_entity_poly.entity_id
_entity_poly.type
_entity_poly.pdbx_seq_one_letter_code
_entity_poly.pdbx_strand_id
1 'polypeptide(L)'
;FSKIQSLLKRQVSALRALIGFAFTLCVVSCAVRGVMSSGLPARIVKETQRLMKEPVEGITTTIDDSNARFFHVVVEGPKDSPYEGGFFKLQLFLPEDYPMSAPKCLFTTKIYHPNIDNLGRICLDILKDRWSPALQIRTVLLSIQSLLSTPNFDDPLATDVASHFKSNKDQAIQTAREWTRQYASRSNLGDTSGC
;
A
#
# COMPACT_ATOMS: atom_id res chain seq x y z
N PHE A 1 7.07 -8.65 39.52
CA PHE A 1 7.59 -7.60 38.63
C PHE A 1 7.31 -7.84 37.13
N SER A 2 7.62 -9.00 36.53
CA SER A 2 7.41 -9.19 35.07
C SER A 2 5.93 -9.21 34.61
N LYS A 3 5.02 -9.76 35.43
CA LYS A 3 3.57 -9.81 35.14
C LYS A 3 2.89 -8.45 35.11
N ILE A 4 3.35 -7.49 35.94
CA ILE A 4 2.78 -6.14 35.99
C ILE A 4 3.27 -5.33 34.78
N GLN A 5 4.53 -5.51 34.36
CA GLN A 5 5.04 -4.87 33.15
C GLN A 5 4.41 -5.42 31.85
N SER A 6 4.10 -6.71 31.77
CA SER A 6 3.41 -7.27 30.60
C SER A 6 1.95 -6.80 30.50
N LEU A 7 1.28 -6.61 31.64
CA LEU A 7 -0.06 -6.02 31.71
C LEU A 7 -0.04 -4.54 31.32
N LEU A 8 0.92 -3.75 31.83
CA LEU A 8 1.10 -2.35 31.43
C LEU A 8 1.43 -2.20 29.93
N LYS A 9 2.29 -3.06 29.36
CA LYS A 9 2.56 -3.05 27.91
C LYS A 9 1.32 -3.39 27.09
N ARG A 10 0.49 -4.35 27.52
CA ARG A 10 -0.78 -4.68 26.88
C ARG A 10 -1.80 -3.54 26.97
N GLN A 11 -1.90 -2.90 28.12
CA GLN A 11 -2.79 -1.75 28.34
C GLN A 11 -2.35 -0.52 27.53
N VAL A 12 -1.05 -0.24 27.45
CA VAL A 12 -0.49 0.85 26.62
C VAL A 12 -0.66 0.53 25.12
N SER A 13 -0.52 -0.73 24.70
CA SER A 13 -0.76 -1.13 23.31
C SER A 13 -2.25 -1.07 22.93
N ALA A 14 -3.15 -1.43 23.84
CA ALA A 14 -4.58 -1.30 23.65
C ALA A 14 -5.03 0.17 23.66
N LEU A 15 -4.43 1.01 24.50
CA LEU A 15 -4.70 2.45 24.54
C LEU A 15 -4.16 3.16 23.29
N ARG A 16 -2.99 2.76 22.77
CA ARG A 16 -2.48 3.18 21.46
C ARG A 16 -3.38 2.73 20.31
N ALA A 17 -3.91 1.51 20.38
CA ALA A 17 -4.88 1.01 19.41
C ALA A 17 -6.20 1.82 19.46
N LEU A 18 -6.70 2.16 20.66
CA LEU A 18 -7.92 2.94 20.85
C LEU A 18 -7.78 4.42 20.45
N ILE A 19 -6.66 5.06 20.78
CA ILE A 19 -6.34 6.44 20.34
C ILE A 19 -6.12 6.47 18.82
N GLY A 20 -5.43 5.47 18.27
CA GLY A 20 -5.34 5.27 16.82
C GLY A 20 -6.71 5.03 16.18
N PHE A 21 -7.59 4.25 16.81
CA PHE A 21 -8.95 4.00 16.33
C PHE A 21 -9.80 5.26 16.29
N ALA A 22 -9.71 6.12 17.30
CA ALA A 22 -10.45 7.38 17.38
C ALA A 22 -9.95 8.42 16.37
N PHE A 23 -8.63 8.50 16.15
CA PHE A 23 -8.04 9.38 15.13
C PHE A 23 -8.39 8.90 13.71
N THR A 24 -8.32 7.59 13.47
CA THR A 24 -8.79 6.96 12.23
C THR A 24 -10.28 7.21 12.00
N LEU A 25 -11.15 7.11 13.02
CA LEU A 25 -12.58 7.35 12.88
C LEU A 25 -12.91 8.81 12.45
N CYS A 26 -12.19 9.79 13.00
CA CYS A 26 -12.42 11.21 12.71
C CYS A 26 -11.95 11.59 11.29
N VAL A 27 -10.77 11.10 10.87
CA VAL A 27 -10.25 11.28 9.51
C VAL A 27 -11.14 10.57 8.48
N VAL A 28 -11.62 9.37 8.78
CA VAL A 28 -12.60 8.63 7.96
C VAL A 28 -13.89 9.43 7.78
N SER A 29 -14.37 10.14 8.81
CA SER A 29 -15.61 10.93 8.72
C SER A 29 -15.48 12.16 7.81
N CYS A 30 -14.32 12.85 7.82
CA CYS A 30 -14.10 14.04 6.99
C CYS A 30 -13.83 13.68 5.52
N ALA A 31 -12.97 12.68 5.27
CA ALA A 31 -12.65 12.21 3.92
C ALA A 31 -13.89 11.64 3.20
N VAL A 32 -14.75 10.89 3.91
CA VAL A 32 -16.01 10.37 3.32
C VAL A 32 -16.97 11.50 2.96
N ARG A 33 -17.04 12.59 3.74
CA ARG A 33 -17.90 13.75 3.43
C ARG A 33 -17.44 14.50 2.17
N GLY A 34 -16.13 14.68 1.99
CA GLY A 34 -15.57 15.29 0.76
C GLY A 34 -15.87 14.46 -0.49
N VAL A 35 -15.72 13.13 -0.40
CA VAL A 35 -16.04 12.20 -1.49
C VAL A 35 -17.52 12.24 -1.86
N MET A 36 -18.44 12.34 -0.90
CA MET A 36 -19.89 12.34 -1.16
C MET A 36 -20.38 13.59 -1.90
N SER A 37 -19.61 14.70 -1.90
CA SER A 37 -19.98 15.97 -2.56
C SER A 37 -19.39 16.14 -3.98
N SER A 38 -18.58 15.21 -4.46
CA SER A 38 -17.61 15.47 -5.54
C SER A 38 -18.06 15.12 -6.96
N GLY A 39 -19.36 14.88 -7.22
CA GLY A 39 -19.85 14.52 -8.56
C GLY A 39 -19.25 13.23 -9.12
N LEU A 40 -18.59 12.42 -8.28
CA LEU A 40 -17.93 11.19 -8.70
C LEU A 40 -18.93 10.11 -9.12
N PRO A 41 -18.54 9.23 -10.05
CA PRO A 41 -19.30 8.04 -10.36
C PRO A 41 -19.60 7.21 -9.11
N ALA A 42 -20.84 6.70 -9.01
CA ALA A 42 -21.30 5.92 -7.85
C ALA A 42 -20.40 4.72 -7.54
N ARG A 43 -19.72 4.16 -8.55
CA ARG A 43 -18.74 3.08 -8.38
C ARG A 43 -17.59 3.49 -7.45
N ILE A 44 -16.97 4.63 -7.70
CA ILE A 44 -15.83 5.14 -6.90
C ILE A 44 -16.29 5.40 -5.47
N VAL A 45 -17.40 6.11 -5.31
CA VAL A 45 -17.97 6.43 -3.99
C VAL A 45 -18.20 5.16 -3.16
N LYS A 46 -18.84 4.13 -3.73
CA LYS A 46 -19.13 2.87 -3.04
C LYS A 46 -17.87 2.10 -2.69
N GLU A 47 -16.89 2.03 -3.60
CA GLU A 47 -15.63 1.34 -3.32
C GLU A 47 -14.81 2.04 -2.24
N THR A 48 -14.74 3.37 -2.28
CA THR A 48 -14.08 4.18 -1.25
C THR A 48 -14.75 3.99 0.11
N GLN A 49 -16.08 4.07 0.18
CA GLN A 49 -16.81 3.81 1.42
C GLN A 49 -16.53 2.41 1.97
N ARG A 50 -16.50 1.40 1.09
CA ARG A 50 -16.17 0.03 1.48
C ARG A 50 -14.75 -0.08 1.99
N LEU A 51 -13.77 0.52 1.33
CA LEU A 51 -12.37 0.50 1.74
C LEU A 51 -12.16 1.17 3.12
N MET A 52 -12.91 2.24 3.42
CA MET A 52 -12.88 2.91 4.72
C MET A 52 -13.57 2.10 5.82
N LYS A 53 -14.68 1.44 5.49
CA LYS A 53 -15.43 0.59 6.44
C LYS A 53 -14.68 -0.71 6.74
N GLU A 54 -14.03 -1.27 5.73
CA GLU A 54 -13.32 -2.56 5.76
C GLU A 54 -11.87 -2.35 5.28
N PRO A 55 -11.01 -1.73 6.12
CA PRO A 55 -9.62 -1.50 5.76
C PRO A 55 -8.88 -2.81 5.53
N VAL A 56 -7.88 -2.77 4.65
CA VAL A 56 -7.02 -3.94 4.37
C VAL A 56 -5.89 -3.99 5.38
N GLU A 57 -5.65 -5.17 5.95
CA GLU A 57 -4.57 -5.35 6.93
C GLU A 57 -3.20 -5.05 6.30
N GLY A 58 -2.40 -4.24 7.01
CA GLY A 58 -1.10 -3.79 6.52
C GLY A 58 -1.17 -2.82 5.33
N ILE A 59 -2.33 -2.26 5.00
CA ILE A 59 -2.45 -1.22 3.98
C ILE A 59 -3.24 -0.04 4.53
N THR A 60 -2.61 1.12 4.57
CA THR A 60 -3.28 2.39 4.89
C THR A 60 -3.58 3.12 3.58
N THR A 61 -4.77 3.68 3.45
CA THR A 61 -5.17 4.47 2.29
C THR A 61 -5.79 5.78 2.75
N THR A 62 -5.35 6.87 2.14
CA THR A 62 -5.90 8.22 2.32
C THR A 62 -6.23 8.79 0.95
N ILE A 63 -7.23 9.66 0.90
CA ILE A 63 -7.69 10.29 -0.34
C ILE A 63 -7.02 11.65 -0.42
N ASP A 64 -6.60 12.06 -1.60
CA ASP A 64 -6.08 13.40 -1.79
C ASP A 64 -7.17 14.46 -1.59
N ASP A 65 -6.86 15.51 -0.84
CA ASP A 65 -7.82 16.58 -0.51
C ASP A 65 -8.29 17.35 -1.74
N SER A 66 -7.43 17.45 -2.77
CA SER A 66 -7.73 18.18 -4.01
C SER A 66 -8.38 17.31 -5.08
N ASN A 67 -8.24 15.99 -4.99
CA ASN A 67 -8.69 15.07 -6.01
C ASN A 67 -9.17 13.73 -5.45
N ALA A 68 -10.48 13.56 -5.37
CA ALA A 68 -11.11 12.35 -4.85
C ALA A 68 -10.94 11.08 -5.73
N ARG A 69 -10.27 11.18 -6.90
CA ARG A 69 -9.81 10.03 -7.71
C ARG A 69 -8.38 9.61 -7.39
N PHE A 70 -7.68 10.38 -6.57
CA PHE A 70 -6.28 10.17 -6.21
C PHE A 70 -6.18 9.68 -4.77
N PHE A 71 -5.39 8.64 -4.56
CA PHE A 71 -5.21 7.97 -3.28
C PHE A 71 -3.73 7.87 -2.95
N HIS A 72 -3.37 8.28 -1.73
CA HIS A 72 -2.07 8.02 -1.14
C HIS A 72 -2.17 6.72 -0.34
N VAL A 73 -1.35 5.74 -0.72
CA VAL A 73 -1.37 4.39 -0.18
C VAL A 73 -0.05 4.12 0.53
N VAL A 74 -0.10 3.47 1.69
CA VAL A 74 1.07 2.91 2.36
C VAL A 74 0.84 1.42 2.55
N VAL A 75 1.71 0.60 1.96
CA VAL A 75 1.71 -0.86 2.12
C VAL A 75 2.84 -1.24 3.08
N GLU A 76 2.49 -1.95 4.14
CA GLU A 76 3.44 -2.61 5.03
C GLU A 76 4.03 -3.82 4.32
N GLY A 77 5.35 -3.94 4.37
CA GLY A 77 6.05 -5.08 3.79
C GLY A 77 5.60 -6.39 4.43
N PRO A 78 5.24 -7.41 3.63
CA PRO A 78 4.72 -8.67 4.17
C PRO A 78 5.71 -9.37 5.09
N LYS A 79 5.19 -10.11 6.07
CA LYS A 79 5.99 -11.00 6.93
C LYS A 79 6.70 -12.07 6.12
N ASP A 80 7.85 -12.50 6.61
CA ASP A 80 8.69 -13.54 6.00
C ASP A 80 9.17 -13.19 4.58
N SER A 81 9.14 -11.90 4.24
CA SER A 81 9.63 -11.35 2.97
C SER A 81 10.87 -10.48 3.22
N PRO A 82 11.69 -10.18 2.20
CA PRO A 82 12.79 -9.21 2.35
C PRO A 82 12.31 -7.78 2.66
N TYR A 83 11.01 -7.53 2.54
CA TYR A 83 10.38 -6.23 2.72
C TYR A 83 9.78 -6.04 4.13
N GLU A 84 9.78 -7.08 4.96
CA GLU A 84 9.19 -7.05 6.30
C GLU A 84 9.68 -5.85 7.12
N GLY A 85 8.73 -5.17 7.78
CA GLY A 85 9.00 -3.98 8.58
C GLY A 85 9.18 -2.69 7.79
N GLY A 86 9.18 -2.76 6.46
CA GLY A 86 9.15 -1.61 5.56
C GLY A 86 7.75 -1.02 5.38
N PHE A 87 7.69 0.28 5.09
CA PHE A 87 6.49 1.03 4.73
C PHE A 87 6.67 1.64 3.34
N PHE A 88 5.97 1.07 2.36
CA PHE A 88 6.11 1.44 0.96
C PHE A 88 4.97 2.37 0.56
N LYS A 89 5.30 3.60 0.17
CA LYS A 89 4.34 4.57 -0.32
C LYS A 89 4.07 4.35 -1.80
N LEU A 90 2.80 4.44 -2.18
CA LEU A 90 2.32 4.36 -3.54
C LEU A 90 1.27 5.43 -3.79
N GLN A 91 1.17 5.84 -5.05
CA GLN A 91 0.09 6.65 -5.56
C GLN A 91 -0.84 5.76 -6.38
N LEU A 92 -2.14 5.87 -6.14
CA LEU A 92 -3.17 5.21 -6.92
C LEU A 92 -4.12 6.27 -7.49
N PHE A 93 -4.31 6.23 -8.81
CA PHE A 93 -5.18 7.16 -9.51
C PHE A 93 -6.24 6.42 -10.32
N LEU A 94 -7.50 6.84 -10.15
CA LEU A 94 -8.63 6.32 -10.91
C LEU A 94 -8.85 7.18 -12.17
N PRO A 95 -8.64 6.64 -13.39
CA PRO A 95 -8.85 7.39 -14.63
C PRO A 95 -10.33 7.80 -14.80
N GLU A 96 -10.59 8.71 -15.74
CA GLU A 96 -11.92 9.26 -15.99
C GLU A 96 -12.96 8.18 -16.30
N ASP A 97 -12.57 7.20 -17.11
CA ASP A 97 -13.37 6.07 -17.56
C ASP A 97 -13.36 4.86 -16.59
N TYR A 98 -12.80 4.99 -15.39
CA TYR A 98 -12.87 3.95 -14.36
C TYR A 98 -14.33 3.58 -14.06
N PRO A 99 -14.70 2.27 -14.03
CA PRO A 99 -13.84 1.09 -13.96
C PRO A 99 -13.52 0.42 -15.31
N MET A 100 -13.81 1.04 -16.45
CA MET A 100 -13.51 0.44 -17.76
C MET A 100 -12.00 0.30 -17.99
N SER A 101 -11.24 1.33 -17.63
CA SER A 101 -9.79 1.25 -17.51
C SER A 101 -9.32 0.93 -16.09
N ALA A 102 -8.18 0.25 -15.99
CA ALA A 102 -7.51 -0.06 -14.74
C ALA A 102 -7.06 1.20 -13.98
N PRO A 103 -6.97 1.13 -12.64
CA PRO A 103 -6.33 2.19 -11.87
C PRO A 103 -4.84 2.26 -12.20
N LYS A 104 -4.27 3.47 -12.18
CA LYS A 104 -2.83 3.67 -12.34
C LYS A 104 -2.17 3.62 -10.97
N CYS A 105 -1.20 2.75 -10.78
CA CYS A 105 -0.47 2.61 -9.51
C CYS A 105 1.03 2.86 -9.73
N LEU A 106 1.65 3.61 -8.82
CA LEU A 106 3.08 3.94 -8.88
C LEU A 106 3.70 3.91 -7.47
N PHE A 107 4.79 3.18 -7.29
CA PHE A 107 5.60 3.26 -6.07
C PHE A 107 6.34 4.60 -6.03
N THR A 108 6.19 5.33 -4.93
CA THR A 108 7.01 6.51 -4.65
C THR A 108 8.21 6.16 -3.78
N THR A 109 8.10 5.11 -2.96
CA THR A 109 9.23 4.57 -2.20
C THR A 109 10.09 3.69 -3.12
N LYS A 110 11.40 3.96 -3.17
CA LYS A 110 12.35 3.09 -3.88
C LYS A 110 12.34 1.68 -3.28
N ILE A 111 12.34 0.68 -4.15
CA ILE A 111 12.29 -0.74 -3.75
C ILE A 111 13.14 -1.58 -4.70
N TYR A 112 13.80 -2.60 -4.16
CA TYR A 112 14.57 -3.56 -4.94
C TYR A 112 13.69 -4.79 -5.21
N HIS A 113 12.94 -4.78 -6.31
CA HIS A 113 11.94 -5.80 -6.62
C HIS A 113 11.91 -6.13 -8.12
N PRO A 114 11.84 -7.41 -8.54
CA PRO A 114 11.85 -7.80 -9.98
C PRO A 114 10.76 -7.14 -10.84
N ASN A 115 9.56 -6.97 -10.28
CA ASN A 115 8.39 -6.39 -10.97
C ASN A 115 8.18 -4.88 -10.76
N ILE A 116 9.09 -4.18 -10.09
CA ILE A 116 8.99 -2.73 -9.86
C ILE A 116 10.28 -2.08 -10.32
N ASP A 117 10.19 -1.09 -11.22
CA ASP A 117 11.37 -0.42 -11.74
C ASP A 117 11.80 0.80 -10.93
N ASN A 118 12.88 1.45 -11.38
CA ASN A 118 13.45 2.63 -10.73
C ASN A 118 12.53 3.86 -10.77
N LEU A 119 11.51 3.87 -11.63
CA LEU A 119 10.48 4.92 -11.69
C LEU A 119 9.27 4.59 -10.81
N GLY A 120 9.24 3.40 -10.21
CA GLY A 120 8.14 2.91 -9.38
C GLY A 120 6.98 2.28 -10.16
N ARG A 121 7.14 2.05 -11.47
CA ARG A 121 6.12 1.39 -12.28
C ARG A 121 6.02 -0.07 -11.88
N ILE A 122 4.80 -0.59 -11.88
CA ILE A 122 4.51 -1.97 -11.44
C ILE A 122 4.18 -2.81 -12.67
N CYS A 123 4.84 -3.95 -12.82
CA CYS A 123 4.38 -5.00 -13.70
C CYS A 123 3.46 -5.96 -12.94
N LEU A 124 2.14 -5.75 -13.09
CA LEU A 124 1.09 -6.59 -12.53
C LEU A 124 -0.01 -6.73 -13.59
N ASP A 125 -0.35 -7.96 -13.96
CA ASP A 125 -1.26 -8.29 -15.05
C ASP A 125 -2.67 -7.70 -14.88
N ILE A 126 -3.19 -7.67 -13.66
CA ILE A 126 -4.50 -7.07 -13.36
C ILE A 126 -4.51 -5.54 -13.54
N LEU A 127 -3.36 -4.89 -13.67
CA LEU A 127 -3.26 -3.46 -14.03
C LEU A 127 -3.13 -3.25 -15.55
N LYS A 128 -3.10 -4.33 -16.34
CA LYS A 128 -2.90 -4.34 -17.78
C LYS A 128 -4.00 -5.17 -18.46
N ASP A 129 -3.64 -6.31 -19.03
CA ASP A 129 -4.47 -7.16 -19.88
C ASP A 129 -5.45 -8.05 -19.11
N ARG A 130 -5.19 -8.30 -17.83
CA ARG A 130 -6.10 -9.04 -16.94
C ARG A 130 -7.02 -8.13 -16.13
N TRP A 131 -7.02 -6.82 -16.38
CA TRP A 131 -7.99 -5.92 -15.77
C TRP A 131 -9.41 -6.29 -16.20
N SER A 132 -10.33 -6.24 -15.25
CA SER A 132 -11.76 -6.37 -15.49
C SER A 132 -12.49 -5.32 -14.67
N PRO A 133 -13.55 -4.67 -15.20
CA PRO A 133 -14.38 -3.75 -14.43
C PRO A 133 -15.02 -4.39 -13.18
N ALA A 134 -15.03 -5.73 -13.08
CA ALA A 134 -15.46 -6.45 -11.88
C ALA A 134 -14.45 -6.35 -10.72
N LEU A 135 -13.16 -6.11 -11.00
CA LEU A 135 -12.13 -5.91 -9.99
C LEU A 135 -12.32 -4.56 -9.29
N GLN A 136 -11.93 -4.53 -8.01
CA GLN A 136 -12.09 -3.39 -7.11
C GLN A 136 -10.72 -2.86 -6.65
N ILE A 137 -10.66 -1.62 -6.21
CA ILE A 137 -9.47 -0.97 -5.61
C ILE A 137 -8.88 -1.88 -4.53
N ARG A 138 -9.72 -2.44 -3.66
CA ARG A 138 -9.31 -3.38 -2.61
C ARG A 138 -8.55 -4.59 -3.16
N THR A 139 -9.04 -5.17 -4.25
CA THR A 139 -8.39 -6.33 -4.90
C THR A 139 -7.04 -5.94 -5.46
N VAL A 140 -6.94 -4.77 -6.10
CA VAL A 140 -5.67 -4.25 -6.62
C VAL A 140 -4.64 -4.07 -5.50
N LEU A 141 -5.04 -3.47 -4.38
CA LEU A 141 -4.15 -3.26 -3.23
C LEU A 141 -3.65 -4.58 -2.64
N LEU A 142 -4.54 -5.58 -2.49
CA LEU A 142 -4.18 -6.92 -2.05
C LEU A 142 -3.22 -7.63 -3.01
N SER A 143 -3.45 -7.50 -4.32
CA SER A 143 -2.57 -8.08 -5.33
C SER A 143 -1.19 -7.43 -5.33
N ILE A 144 -1.08 -6.12 -5.10
CA ILE A 144 0.21 -5.44 -4.93
C ILE A 144 0.93 -5.95 -3.68
N GLN A 145 0.24 -6.09 -2.55
CA GLN A 145 0.84 -6.65 -1.33
C GLN A 145 1.30 -8.11 -1.55
N SER A 146 0.50 -8.93 -2.24
CA SER A 146 0.88 -10.30 -2.61
C SER A 146 2.09 -10.34 -3.54
N LEU A 147 2.21 -9.40 -4.49
CA LEU A 147 3.34 -9.32 -5.40
C LEU A 147 4.67 -9.15 -4.64
N LEU A 148 4.66 -8.37 -3.54
CA LEU A 148 5.83 -8.21 -2.67
C LEU A 148 6.24 -9.53 -1.99
N SER A 149 5.29 -10.39 -1.63
CA SER A 149 5.61 -11.72 -1.05
C SER A 149 6.09 -12.70 -2.12
N THR A 150 5.47 -12.67 -3.29
CA THR A 150 5.70 -13.64 -4.37
C THR A 150 5.96 -12.91 -5.69
N PRO A 151 7.20 -12.50 -5.95
CA PRO A 151 7.56 -11.86 -7.21
C PRO A 151 7.29 -12.77 -8.40
N ASN A 152 6.88 -12.18 -9.52
CA ASN A 152 6.71 -12.89 -10.79
C ASN A 152 7.99 -12.76 -11.62
N PHE A 153 8.70 -13.87 -11.83
CA PHE A 153 9.96 -13.88 -12.59
C PHE A 153 9.78 -14.06 -14.11
N ASP A 154 8.56 -14.33 -14.58
CA ASP A 154 8.29 -14.57 -16.00
C ASP A 154 8.16 -13.26 -16.80
N ASP A 155 7.72 -12.17 -16.16
CA ASP A 155 7.61 -10.83 -16.76
C ASP A 155 8.19 -9.73 -15.84
N PRO A 156 9.53 -9.72 -15.62
CA PRO A 156 10.18 -8.74 -14.77
C PRO A 156 10.29 -7.38 -15.46
N LEU A 157 10.02 -6.32 -14.71
CA LEU A 157 10.25 -4.95 -15.18
C LEU A 157 11.70 -4.50 -14.94
N ALA A 158 12.31 -4.97 -13.86
CA ALA A 158 13.70 -4.77 -13.50
C ALA A 158 14.49 -6.06 -13.80
N THR A 159 14.97 -6.18 -15.03
CA THR A 159 15.61 -7.41 -15.55
C THR A 159 16.94 -7.72 -14.87
N ASP A 160 17.67 -6.70 -14.43
CA ASP A 160 18.89 -6.80 -13.64
C ASP A 160 18.60 -7.38 -12.24
N VAL A 161 17.55 -6.88 -11.57
CA VAL A 161 17.09 -7.39 -10.29
C VAL A 161 16.64 -8.85 -10.42
N ALA A 162 15.80 -9.16 -11.43
CA ALA A 162 15.35 -10.52 -11.68
C ALA A 162 16.52 -11.48 -11.95
N SER A 163 17.51 -11.05 -12.74
CA SER A 163 18.72 -11.83 -13.01
C SER A 163 19.54 -12.08 -11.74
N HIS A 164 19.64 -11.10 -10.85
CA HIS A 164 20.31 -11.25 -9.57
C HIS A 164 19.59 -12.24 -8.64
N PHE A 165 18.26 -12.18 -8.56
CA PHE A 165 17.48 -13.18 -7.81
C PHE A 165 17.66 -14.60 -8.36
N LYS A 166 17.83 -14.75 -9.67
CA LYS A 166 18.07 -16.04 -10.33
C LYS A 166 19.49 -16.56 -10.10
N SER A 167 20.51 -15.69 -10.12
CA SER A 167 21.91 -16.09 -9.98
C SER A 167 22.34 -16.28 -8.53
N ASN A 168 21.89 -15.42 -7.62
CA ASN A 168 22.22 -15.48 -6.20
C ASN A 168 21.06 -14.93 -5.35
N LYS A 169 20.08 -15.81 -5.09
CA LYS A 169 18.87 -15.46 -4.36
C LYS A 169 19.15 -14.88 -2.97
N ASP A 170 20.10 -15.45 -2.23
CA ASP A 170 20.39 -15.02 -0.85
C ASP A 170 20.98 -13.61 -0.82
N GLN A 171 21.90 -13.32 -1.74
CA GLN A 171 22.46 -11.98 -1.89
C GLN A 171 21.40 -10.97 -2.35
N ALA A 172 20.54 -11.34 -3.31
CA ALA A 172 19.45 -10.48 -3.76
C ALA A 172 18.46 -10.16 -2.64
N ILE A 173 18.11 -11.15 -1.81
CA ILE A 173 17.28 -10.97 -0.61
C ILE A 173 17.96 -10.02 0.38
N GLN A 174 19.27 -10.15 0.60
CA GLN A 174 20.01 -9.26 1.49
C GLN A 174 20.02 -7.81 0.98
N THR A 175 20.20 -7.61 -0.34
CA THR A 175 20.09 -6.29 -0.98
C THR A 175 18.69 -5.71 -0.81
N ALA A 176 17.63 -6.51 -1.02
CA ALA A 176 16.25 -6.07 -0.84
C ALA A 176 15.95 -5.65 0.61
N ARG A 177 16.48 -6.38 1.60
CA ARG A 177 16.40 -6.00 3.02
C ARG A 177 17.13 -4.69 3.31
N GLU A 178 18.31 -4.49 2.72
CA GLU A 178 19.07 -3.24 2.88
C GLU A 178 18.29 -2.05 2.32
N TRP A 179 17.75 -2.17 1.10
CA TRP A 179 16.91 -1.15 0.49
C TRP A 179 15.67 -0.86 1.32
N THR A 180 15.04 -1.89 1.89
CA THR A 180 13.89 -1.74 2.79
C THR A 180 14.26 -0.90 4.01
N ARG A 181 15.40 -1.18 4.66
CA ARG A 181 15.87 -0.39 5.81
C ARG A 181 16.20 1.05 5.43
N GLN A 182 16.79 1.26 4.25
CA GLN A 182 17.25 2.57 3.80
C GLN A 182 16.08 3.47 3.35
N TYR A 183 15.17 2.95 2.54
CA TYR A 183 14.17 3.75 1.83
C TYR A 183 12.76 3.62 2.40
N ALA A 184 12.43 2.49 3.01
CA ALA A 184 11.09 2.18 3.50
C ALA A 184 11.00 2.19 5.04
N SER A 185 11.97 2.78 5.73
CA SER A 185 11.90 2.93 7.19
C SER A 185 10.75 3.85 7.59
N ARG A 186 10.20 3.64 8.80
CA ARG A 186 9.09 4.44 9.33
C ARG A 186 9.42 5.94 9.40
N SER A 187 10.68 6.32 9.59
CA SER A 187 11.13 7.73 9.57
C SER A 187 10.90 8.40 8.21
N ASN A 188 10.89 7.62 7.12
CA ASN A 188 10.70 8.14 5.76
C ASN A 188 9.21 8.32 5.40
N LEU A 189 8.29 7.97 6.32
CA LEU A 189 6.88 8.25 6.12
C LEU A 189 6.57 9.75 6.08
N GLY A 190 7.45 10.61 6.62
CA GLY A 190 7.15 12.03 6.80
C GLY A 190 5.96 12.21 7.74
N ASP A 191 5.90 13.30 8.49
CA ASP A 191 4.76 13.58 9.34
C ASP A 191 3.51 13.78 8.48
N THR A 192 2.68 12.74 8.35
CA THR A 192 1.29 12.86 7.89
C THR A 192 0.38 13.37 9.01
N SER A 193 0.95 14.02 10.04
CA SER A 193 0.24 14.69 11.13
C SER A 193 -0.22 16.11 10.78
N GLY A 194 -0.28 16.47 9.51
CA GLY A 194 -1.04 17.61 9.03
C GLY A 194 -2.50 17.19 8.90
N CYS A 195 -3.30 17.61 9.88
CA CYS A 195 -4.75 17.41 9.97
C CYS A 195 -5.51 18.05 8.80
#